data_AF-A0A2D5S9D2-F1
#
_entry.id   AF-A0A2D5S9D2-F1
#
_cell.length_a   1.000
_cell.length_b   1.000
_cell.length_c   1.000
_cell.angle_alpha   90.00
_cell.angle_beta   90.00
_cell.angle_gamma   90.00
#
_symmetry.space_group_name_H-M   'P 1'
#
loop_
_entity.id
_entity.type
_entity.pdbx_description
1 polymer ?
#
loop_
_entity_poly.entity_id
_entity_poly.type
_entity_poly.pdbx_seq_one_letter_code
_entity_poly.pdbx_strand_id
1 'polypeptide(L)'
;MSAELPDLFEGDQLVLLGRYVGRKPVTFALSGNYLGKKRTFKFKSDFDKATTRNAFVSRLWAGRKIGMLVDAIRSSGANPSAAENDPKFKELVDEIVRLSTEFGILTEYTAFLAREGTDLSRKDSVLAEATGNFRRRAIQARVGTAAVNQDLNSIAQKAQSVGNRRNEFYDAKLNRVAITNVQQVADLAFYCKGNIWIDSRLADKNKNEQQPAREIEFGSEQFMQLARKLAAKGRQGSVAFDRDTLLLVDGHRVLIKAPKP
;
A
#
# COMPACT_ATOMS: atom_id res chain seq x y z
N MET A 1 -18.57 -5.93 13.00
CA MET A 1 -18.27 -4.49 13.13
C MET A 1 -19.29 -3.72 12.31
N SER A 2 -20.00 -2.78 12.94
CA SER A 2 -20.80 -1.77 12.24
C SER A 2 -19.90 -0.56 11.99
N ALA A 3 -19.91 0.00 10.79
CA ALA A 3 -19.26 1.26 10.50
C ALA A 3 -20.35 2.33 10.38
N GLU A 4 -20.20 3.45 11.07
CA GLU A 4 -21.07 4.61 10.86
C GLU A 4 -20.69 5.28 9.55
N LEU A 5 -21.71 5.61 8.77
CA LEU A 5 -21.58 6.17 7.43
C LEU A 5 -22.13 7.60 7.46
N PRO A 6 -21.58 8.52 6.65
CA PRO A 6 -22.09 9.88 6.58
C PRO A 6 -23.50 9.89 5.99
N ASP A 7 -24.19 11.00 6.20
CA ASP A 7 -25.43 11.30 5.48
C ASP A 7 -25.16 11.34 3.97
N LEU A 8 -26.12 10.84 3.19
CA LEU A 8 -26.06 10.82 1.73
C LEU A 8 -27.22 11.62 1.15
N PHE A 9 -26.89 12.55 0.27
CA PHE A 9 -27.83 13.40 -0.46
C PHE A 9 -27.96 12.95 -1.92
N GLU A 10 -28.91 13.55 -2.63
CA GLU A 10 -29.09 13.30 -4.05
C GLU A 10 -27.83 13.72 -4.82
N GLY A 11 -27.30 12.81 -5.65
CA GLY A 11 -26.05 13.00 -6.39
C GLY A 11 -24.80 12.52 -5.66
N ASP A 12 -24.88 12.19 -4.36
CA ASP A 12 -23.73 11.68 -3.63
C ASP A 12 -23.37 10.24 -3.99
N GLN A 13 -22.07 9.95 -3.97
CA GLN A 13 -21.55 8.60 -4.15
C GLN A 13 -20.80 8.14 -2.89
N LEU A 14 -21.28 7.05 -2.28
CA LEU A 14 -20.57 6.38 -1.19
C LEU A 14 -19.75 5.20 -1.71
N VAL A 15 -18.44 5.23 -1.46
CA VAL A 15 -17.54 4.10 -1.76
C VAL A 15 -16.98 3.53 -0.46
N LEU A 16 -17.38 2.30 -0.15
CA LEU A 16 -16.89 1.54 1.00
C LEU A 16 -15.88 0.49 0.57
N LEU A 17 -14.77 0.45 1.29
CA LEU A 17 -13.69 -0.51 1.06
C LEU A 17 -13.42 -1.25 2.36
N GLY A 18 -13.17 -2.55 2.26
CA GLY A 18 -12.91 -3.38 3.42
C GLY A 18 -12.12 -4.63 3.06
N ARG A 19 -11.67 -5.33 4.10
CA ARG A 19 -11.00 -6.62 3.98
C ARG A 19 -11.89 -7.70 4.59
N TYR A 20 -11.95 -8.84 3.93
CA TYR A 20 -12.61 -10.05 4.43
C TYR A 20 -11.57 -11.16 4.64
N VAL A 21 -11.94 -12.17 5.42
CA VAL A 21 -11.11 -13.34 5.69
C VAL A 21 -11.90 -14.60 5.33
N GLY A 22 -11.22 -15.52 4.64
CA GLY A 22 -11.83 -16.76 4.15
C GLY A 22 -12.51 -16.61 2.80
N ARG A 23 -13.14 -17.70 2.35
CA ARG A 23 -13.82 -17.80 1.05
C ARG A 23 -15.32 -18.02 1.15
N LYS A 24 -15.85 -18.11 2.37
CA LYS A 24 -17.29 -18.30 2.58
C LYS A 24 -18.04 -17.06 2.08
N PRO A 25 -19.19 -17.23 1.40
CA PRO A 25 -20.02 -16.10 1.01
C PRO A 25 -20.34 -15.21 2.21
N VAL A 26 -20.25 -13.89 1.99
CA VAL A 26 -20.55 -12.89 3.02
C VAL A 26 -21.79 -12.12 2.61
N THR A 27 -22.67 -11.86 3.58
CA THR A 27 -23.79 -10.94 3.41
C THR A 27 -23.51 -9.68 4.20
N PHE A 28 -23.54 -8.53 3.53
CA PHE A 28 -23.48 -7.23 4.20
C PHE A 28 -24.82 -6.52 4.10
N ALA A 29 -25.18 -5.79 5.16
CA ALA A 29 -26.41 -5.04 5.24
C ALA A 29 -26.08 -3.55 5.43
N LEU A 30 -26.61 -2.71 4.54
CA LEU A 30 -26.61 -1.27 4.68
C LEU A 30 -27.96 -0.87 5.26
N SER A 31 -27.96 -0.26 6.45
CA SER A 31 -29.19 0.24 7.08
C SER A 31 -29.07 1.72 7.40
N GLY A 32 -30.17 2.44 7.24
CA GLY A 32 -30.22 3.87 7.53
C GLY A 32 -31.66 4.38 7.63
N ASN A 33 -31.79 5.66 7.96
CA ASN A 33 -33.06 6.37 7.90
C ASN A 33 -33.19 7.04 6.53
N TYR A 34 -34.36 6.93 5.90
CA TYR A 34 -34.71 7.66 4.70
C TYR A 34 -36.08 8.30 4.90
N LEU A 35 -36.12 9.63 5.01
CA LEU A 35 -37.34 10.42 5.23
C LEU A 35 -38.19 9.88 6.40
N GLY A 36 -37.55 9.63 7.54
CA GLY A 36 -38.18 9.12 8.76
C GLY A 36 -38.41 7.61 8.78
N LYS A 37 -38.16 6.88 7.68
CA LYS A 37 -38.38 5.43 7.59
C LYS A 37 -37.06 4.67 7.59
N LYS A 38 -36.95 3.63 8.43
CA LYS A 38 -35.80 2.73 8.41
C LYS A 38 -35.80 1.92 7.10
N ARG A 39 -34.68 1.92 6.38
CA ARG A 39 -34.44 1.10 5.20
C ARG A 39 -33.22 0.21 5.41
N THR A 40 -33.28 -1.00 4.88
CA THR A 40 -32.16 -1.95 4.91
C THR A 40 -31.99 -2.59 3.54
N PHE A 41 -30.77 -2.53 3.01
CA PHE A 41 -30.36 -3.18 1.78
C PHE A 41 -29.38 -4.30 2.13
N LYS A 42 -29.63 -5.51 1.62
CA LYS A 42 -28.74 -6.66 1.83
C LYS A 42 -28.06 -7.01 0.53
N PHE A 43 -26.76 -7.24 0.60
CA PHE A 43 -25.93 -7.60 -0.53
C PHE A 43 -25.19 -8.88 -0.20
N LYS A 44 -25.32 -9.87 -1.07
CA LYS A 44 -24.61 -11.15 -0.96
C LYS A 44 -23.43 -11.12 -1.91
N SER A 45 -22.25 -11.38 -1.38
CA SER A 45 -21.02 -11.53 -2.16
C SER A 45 -20.48 -12.94 -2.04
N ASP A 46 -20.16 -13.52 -3.18
CA ASP A 46 -19.48 -14.78 -3.34
C ASP A 46 -18.07 -14.53 -3.90
N PHE A 47 -17.12 -15.40 -3.55
CA PHE A 47 -15.70 -15.26 -3.83
C PHE A 47 -15.15 -16.38 -4.73
N ASP A 48 -16.00 -17.25 -5.26
CA ASP A 48 -15.60 -18.34 -6.16
C ASP A 48 -14.89 -17.86 -7.43
N LYS A 49 -15.26 -16.67 -7.92
CA LYS A 49 -14.67 -16.02 -9.09
C LYS A 49 -13.64 -14.93 -8.75
N ALA A 50 -13.16 -14.88 -7.51
CA ALA A 50 -12.18 -13.87 -7.11
C ALA A 50 -10.87 -14.02 -7.90
N THR A 51 -10.42 -12.92 -8.52
CA THR A 51 -9.16 -12.86 -9.26
C THR A 51 -8.39 -11.59 -8.92
N THR A 52 -7.12 -11.55 -9.32
CA THR A 52 -6.22 -10.40 -9.18
C THR A 52 -6.43 -9.32 -10.26
N ARG A 53 -7.40 -9.47 -11.17
CA ARG A 53 -7.67 -8.46 -12.22
C ARG A 53 -8.09 -7.11 -11.65
N ASN A 54 -8.80 -7.11 -10.51
CA ASN A 54 -9.25 -5.91 -9.81
C ASN A 54 -8.33 -5.55 -8.63
N ALA A 55 -7.03 -5.87 -8.74
CA ALA A 55 -6.02 -5.59 -7.73
C ALA A 55 -5.96 -4.13 -7.24
N PHE A 56 -6.39 -3.18 -8.09
CA PHE A 56 -6.46 -1.77 -7.73
C PHE A 56 -7.39 -1.52 -6.54
N VAL A 57 -8.41 -2.36 -6.32
CA VAL A 57 -9.34 -2.25 -5.19
C VAL A 57 -8.60 -2.47 -3.87
N SER A 58 -7.78 -3.52 -3.79
CA SER A 58 -6.97 -3.80 -2.59
C SER A 58 -6.01 -2.67 -2.29
N ARG A 59 -5.40 -2.09 -3.33
CA ARG A 59 -4.50 -0.95 -3.18
C ARG A 59 -5.22 0.33 -2.76
N LEU A 60 -6.41 0.57 -3.30
CA LEU A 60 -7.25 1.71 -2.90
C LEU A 60 -7.67 1.59 -1.42
N TRP A 61 -8.05 0.39 -1.00
CA TRP A 61 -8.34 0.08 0.40
C TRP A 61 -7.13 0.37 1.28
N ALA A 62 -5.95 -0.14 0.91
CA ALA A 62 -4.72 0.06 1.67
C ALA A 62 -4.34 1.54 1.75
N GLY A 63 -4.48 2.30 0.66
CA GLY A 63 -4.22 3.74 0.62
C GLY A 63 -5.10 4.50 1.61
N ARG A 64 -6.43 4.31 1.54
CA ARG A 64 -7.36 4.93 2.48
C ARG A 64 -7.11 4.49 3.93
N LYS A 65 -6.81 3.20 4.14
CA LYS A 65 -6.50 2.66 5.46
C LYS A 65 -5.24 3.31 6.05
N ILE A 66 -4.18 3.48 5.27
CA ILE A 66 -2.97 4.21 5.70
C ILE A 66 -3.36 5.63 6.10
N GLY A 67 -4.12 6.36 5.27
CA GLY A 67 -4.58 7.71 5.60
C GLY A 67 -5.34 7.79 6.93
N MET A 68 -6.26 6.84 7.18
CA MET A 68 -6.99 6.75 8.46
C MET A 68 -6.06 6.47 9.66
N LEU A 69 -5.03 5.63 9.48
CA LEU A 69 -4.07 5.31 10.54
C LEU A 69 -3.15 6.51 10.84
N VAL A 70 -2.69 7.21 9.80
CA VAL A 70 -1.92 8.46 9.93
C VAL A 70 -2.72 9.50 10.72
N ASP A 71 -4.00 9.66 10.40
CA ASP A 71 -4.88 10.58 11.11
C ASP A 71 -5.10 10.22 12.57
N ALA A 72 -5.21 8.92 12.88
CA ALA A 72 -5.29 8.45 14.26
C ALA A 72 -4.02 8.86 15.04
N ILE A 73 -2.83 8.73 14.43
CA ILE A 73 -1.56 9.17 15.02
C ILE A 73 -1.53 10.70 15.21
N ARG A 74 -1.96 11.47 14.20
CA ARG A 74 -2.02 12.95 14.28
C ARG A 74 -2.97 13.40 15.40
N SER A 75 -4.09 12.71 15.55
CA SER A 75 -5.09 12.99 16.58
C SER A 75 -4.57 12.66 17.99
N SER A 76 -3.82 11.57 18.16
CA SER A 76 -3.19 11.24 19.46
C SER A 76 -2.11 12.24 19.88
N GLY A 77 -1.49 12.95 18.92
CA GLY A 77 -0.52 14.02 19.19
C GLY A 77 -1.09 15.24 19.93
N ALA A 78 -2.40 15.28 20.23
CA ALA A 78 -2.98 16.25 21.17
C ALA A 78 -2.45 16.09 22.60
N ASN A 79 -2.00 14.89 22.98
CA ASN A 79 -1.38 14.61 24.27
C ASN A 79 -0.02 13.92 24.05
N PRO A 80 1.07 14.68 23.76
CA PRO A 80 2.36 14.13 23.35
C PRO A 80 2.99 13.17 24.38
N SER A 81 2.85 13.48 25.67
CA SER A 81 3.37 12.68 26.79
C SER A 81 2.71 11.30 26.92
N ALA A 82 1.48 11.14 26.42
CA ALA A 82 0.79 9.85 26.39
C ALA A 82 1.13 9.05 25.12
N ALA A 83 1.33 9.74 23.99
CA ALA A 83 1.52 9.09 22.68
C ALA A 83 2.87 8.36 22.52
N GLU A 84 3.93 8.80 23.21
CA GLU A 84 5.28 8.26 22.99
C GLU A 84 5.48 6.82 23.49
N ASN A 85 4.74 6.43 24.52
CA ASN A 85 4.81 5.10 25.14
C ASN A 85 3.51 4.29 24.99
N ASP A 86 2.52 4.80 24.25
CA ASP A 86 1.26 4.10 24.02
C ASP A 86 1.50 2.89 23.09
N PRO A 87 1.19 1.65 23.53
CA PRO A 87 1.23 0.47 22.67
C PRO A 87 0.43 0.67 21.37
N LYS A 88 -0.65 1.44 21.42
CA LYS A 88 -1.47 1.77 20.25
C LYS A 88 -0.68 2.54 19.19
N PHE A 89 0.21 3.46 19.59
CA PHE A 89 1.04 4.19 18.63
C PHE A 89 1.94 3.22 17.85
N LYS A 90 2.57 2.27 18.55
CA LYS A 90 3.39 1.24 17.91
C LYS A 90 2.57 0.38 16.94
N GLU A 91 1.39 -0.09 17.34
CA GLU A 91 0.51 -0.89 16.47
C GLU A 91 0.09 -0.13 15.20
N LEU A 92 -0.21 1.17 15.32
CA LEU A 92 -0.56 2.01 14.18
C LEU A 92 0.62 2.17 13.21
N VAL A 93 1.82 2.45 13.73
CA VAL A 93 3.04 2.56 12.92
C VAL A 93 3.38 1.23 12.25
N ASP A 94 3.30 0.12 13.00
CA ASP A 94 3.54 -1.23 12.48
C ASP A 94 2.62 -1.55 11.31
N GLU A 95 1.31 -1.28 11.45
CA GLU A 95 0.33 -1.51 10.38
C GLU A 95 0.54 -0.60 9.17
N ILE A 96 0.90 0.67 9.38
CA ILE A 96 1.24 1.59 8.27
C ILE A 96 2.45 1.07 7.50
N VAL A 97 3.53 0.69 8.18
CA VAL A 97 4.74 0.16 7.54
C VAL A 97 4.43 -1.14 6.79
N ARG A 98 3.65 -2.04 7.38
CA ARG A 98 3.21 -3.28 6.75
C ARG A 98 2.45 -3.00 5.45
N LEU A 99 1.42 -2.14 5.48
CA LEU A 99 0.62 -1.79 4.31
C LEU A 99 1.43 -1.03 3.25
N SER A 100 2.28 -0.09 3.66
CA SER A 100 3.16 0.66 2.76
C SER A 100 4.13 -0.26 2.02
N THR A 101 4.69 -1.25 2.71
CA THR A 101 5.62 -2.23 2.14
C THR A 101 4.92 -3.21 1.20
N GLU A 102 3.80 -3.77 1.65
CA GLU A 102 3.03 -4.77 0.89
C GLU A 102 2.49 -4.20 -0.43
N PHE A 103 1.84 -3.03 -0.36
CA PHE A 103 1.13 -2.42 -1.50
C PHE A 103 1.94 -1.39 -2.27
N GLY A 104 3.17 -1.06 -1.81
CA GLY A 104 4.04 -0.07 -2.43
C GLY A 104 3.45 1.35 -2.36
N ILE A 105 2.73 1.65 -1.28
CA ILE A 105 2.07 2.94 -1.05
C ILE A 105 2.91 3.73 -0.07
N LEU A 106 3.60 4.75 -0.57
CA LEU A 106 4.52 5.55 0.22
C LEU A 106 3.91 6.90 0.54
N THR A 107 4.15 7.34 1.77
CA THR A 107 3.75 8.64 2.28
C THR A 107 4.98 9.45 2.68
N GLU A 108 4.80 10.68 3.12
CA GLU A 108 5.88 11.48 3.72
C GLU A 108 6.52 10.82 4.95
N TYR A 109 5.88 9.84 5.57
CA TYR A 109 6.37 9.12 6.74
C TYR A 109 7.12 7.82 6.38
N THR A 110 6.85 7.25 5.20
CA THR A 110 7.41 5.96 4.74
C THR A 110 8.22 6.06 3.45
N ALA A 111 8.40 7.26 2.89
CA ALA A 111 9.18 7.52 1.69
C ALA A 111 10.61 6.92 1.73
N PHE A 112 11.18 6.79 2.93
CA PHE A 112 12.49 6.19 3.14
C PHE A 112 12.57 4.73 2.68
N LEU A 113 11.46 3.98 2.65
CA LEU A 113 11.43 2.58 2.18
C LEU A 113 11.99 2.42 0.74
N ALA A 114 11.89 3.48 -0.07
CA ALA A 114 12.37 3.52 -1.44
C ALA A 114 13.84 3.96 -1.60
N ARG A 115 14.54 4.33 -0.52
CA ARG A 115 15.94 4.74 -0.60
C ARG A 115 16.83 3.54 -0.88
N GLU A 116 17.88 3.71 -1.68
CA GLU A 116 18.87 2.68 -2.01
C GLU A 116 19.41 1.96 -0.75
N GLY A 117 19.76 2.72 0.29
CA GLY A 117 20.35 2.18 1.53
C GLY A 117 19.38 1.49 2.50
N THR A 118 18.06 1.51 2.26
CA THR A 118 17.11 0.93 3.21
C THR A 118 17.01 -0.59 3.03
N ASP A 119 17.35 -1.34 4.08
CA ASP A 119 17.20 -2.78 4.12
C ASP A 119 15.84 -3.17 4.70
N LEU A 120 14.91 -3.59 3.84
CA LEU A 120 13.54 -3.94 4.22
C LEU A 120 13.45 -5.25 5.04
N SER A 121 14.51 -6.07 5.05
CA SER A 121 14.60 -7.25 5.92
C SER A 121 14.88 -6.88 7.39
N ARG A 122 15.44 -5.69 7.65
CA ARG A 122 15.74 -5.17 8.99
C ARG A 122 14.52 -4.48 9.58
N LYS A 123 13.49 -5.26 9.93
CA LYS A 123 12.17 -4.77 10.38
C LYS A 123 12.28 -3.77 11.54
N ASP A 124 13.11 -4.03 12.54
CA ASP A 124 13.28 -3.12 13.68
C ASP A 124 13.84 -1.75 13.26
N SER A 125 14.81 -1.73 12.33
CA SER A 125 15.37 -0.48 11.80
C SER A 125 14.35 0.29 10.98
N VAL A 126 13.56 -0.41 10.15
CA VAL A 126 12.47 0.20 9.38
C VAL A 126 11.41 0.81 10.30
N LEU A 127 10.97 0.07 11.32
CA LEU A 127 9.98 0.55 12.29
C LEU A 127 10.51 1.72 13.13
N ALA A 128 11.78 1.69 13.51
CA ALA A 128 12.42 2.79 14.24
C ALA A 128 12.45 4.10 13.39
N GLU A 129 12.78 4.00 12.10
CA GLU A 129 12.79 5.18 11.22
C GLU A 129 11.38 5.73 10.99
N ALA A 130 10.40 4.86 10.72
CA ALA A 130 9.00 5.26 10.59
C ALA A 130 8.48 5.93 11.88
N THR A 131 8.77 5.33 13.04
CA THR A 131 8.44 5.88 14.36
C THR A 131 9.03 7.28 14.55
N GLY A 132 10.31 7.47 14.22
CA GLY A 132 10.97 8.77 14.28
C GLY A 132 10.34 9.80 13.34
N ASN A 133 9.94 9.39 12.12
CA ASN A 133 9.22 10.25 11.19
C ASN A 133 7.86 10.68 11.74
N PHE A 134 7.07 9.75 12.29
CA PHE A 134 5.76 10.05 12.88
C PHE A 134 5.86 10.96 14.10
N ARG A 135 6.81 10.73 15.01
CA ARG A 135 7.05 11.60 16.17
C ARG A 135 7.35 13.03 15.73
N ARG A 136 8.35 13.20 14.85
CA ARG A 136 8.78 14.54 14.40
C ARG A 136 7.73 15.26 13.56
N ARG A 137 7.04 14.55 12.66
CA ARG A 137 6.13 15.18 11.69
C ARG A 137 4.68 15.22 12.18
N ALA A 138 4.11 14.05 12.51
CA ALA A 138 2.69 13.95 12.86
C ALA A 138 2.38 14.46 14.27
N ILE A 139 3.30 14.26 15.23
CA ILE A 139 3.08 14.64 16.64
C ILE A 139 3.65 16.02 16.95
N GLN A 140 4.91 16.30 16.60
CA GLN A 140 5.58 17.54 16.98
C GLN A 140 5.30 18.72 16.04
N ALA A 141 5.23 18.49 14.72
CA ALA A 141 5.06 19.56 13.73
C ALA A 141 3.57 19.82 13.41
N ARG A 142 2.89 20.59 14.29
CA ARG A 142 1.44 20.82 14.23
C ARG A 142 0.99 22.22 13.78
N VAL A 143 1.92 23.09 13.40
CA VAL A 143 1.63 24.47 12.96
C VAL A 143 2.37 24.83 11.68
N GLY A 144 1.94 25.92 11.04
CA GLY A 144 2.56 26.47 9.84
C GLY A 144 2.50 25.53 8.63
N THR A 145 3.47 25.66 7.73
CA THR A 145 3.56 24.89 6.48
C THR A 145 3.50 23.38 6.69
N ALA A 146 4.11 22.89 7.78
CA ALA A 146 4.10 21.47 8.11
C ALA A 146 2.70 20.95 8.48
N ALA A 147 1.84 21.76 9.10
CA ALA A 147 0.46 21.36 9.36
C ALA A 147 -0.33 21.27 8.05
N VAL A 148 -0.16 22.27 7.18
CA VAL A 148 -0.85 22.37 5.89
C VAL A 148 -0.48 21.21 4.97
N ASN A 149 0.81 20.90 4.80
CA ASN A 149 1.22 19.81 3.89
C ASN A 149 0.64 18.46 4.35
N GLN A 150 0.65 18.21 5.67
CA GLN A 150 0.13 16.97 6.23
C GLN A 150 -1.40 16.86 6.09
N ASP A 151 -2.13 17.98 6.25
CA ASP A 151 -3.59 17.98 6.04
C ASP A 151 -3.95 17.74 4.57
N LEU A 152 -3.24 18.39 3.64
CA LEU A 152 -3.43 18.16 2.19
C LEU A 152 -3.20 16.68 1.83
N ASN A 153 -2.11 16.09 2.34
CA ASN A 153 -1.80 14.68 2.12
C ASN A 153 -2.85 13.75 2.75
N SER A 154 -3.27 14.03 3.99
CA SER A 154 -4.29 13.24 4.70
C SER A 154 -5.63 13.23 3.97
N ILE A 155 -6.11 14.42 3.55
CA ILE A 155 -7.38 14.55 2.82
C ILE A 155 -7.30 13.78 1.50
N ALA A 156 -6.24 14.00 0.71
CA ALA A 156 -6.07 13.33 -0.57
C ALA A 156 -6.03 11.79 -0.42
N GLN A 157 -5.33 11.29 0.60
CA GLN A 157 -5.17 9.85 0.81
C GLN A 157 -6.46 9.18 1.31
N LYS A 158 -7.21 9.81 2.22
CA LYS A 158 -8.50 9.27 2.70
C LYS A 158 -9.61 9.33 1.64
N ALA A 159 -9.60 10.36 0.80
CA ALA A 159 -10.58 10.56 -0.27
C ALA A 159 -10.20 9.83 -1.57
N GLN A 160 -9.06 9.13 -1.60
CA GLN A 160 -8.51 8.52 -2.81
C GLN A 160 -9.55 7.66 -3.54
N SER A 161 -9.82 7.97 -4.81
CA SER A 161 -10.71 7.21 -5.70
C SER A 161 -9.96 6.51 -6.84
N VAL A 162 -8.71 6.93 -7.11
CA VAL A 162 -7.82 6.37 -8.12
C VAL A 162 -6.46 6.05 -7.52
N GLY A 163 -5.74 5.07 -8.08
CA GLY A 163 -4.43 4.66 -7.56
C GLY A 163 -3.34 5.74 -7.72
N ASN A 164 -2.65 6.10 -6.63
CA ASN A 164 -1.47 6.94 -6.65
C ASN A 164 -0.23 6.16 -7.13
N ARG A 165 -0.15 5.90 -8.44
CA ARG A 165 0.88 5.03 -9.03
C ARG A 165 2.31 5.58 -8.92
N ARG A 166 2.45 6.89 -8.79
CA ARG A 166 3.75 7.59 -8.69
C ARG A 166 4.15 7.90 -7.24
N ASN A 167 3.35 7.45 -6.26
CA ASN A 167 3.56 7.77 -4.85
C ASN A 167 3.78 9.28 -4.64
N GLU A 168 2.92 10.09 -5.25
CA GLU A 168 2.99 11.53 -5.18
C GLU A 168 2.37 12.07 -3.88
N PHE A 169 3.04 13.03 -3.26
CA PHE A 169 2.55 13.75 -2.08
C PHE A 169 3.23 15.13 -1.96
N TYR A 170 2.74 15.98 -1.06
CA TYR A 170 3.36 17.25 -0.72
C TYR A 170 4.40 17.09 0.38
N ASP A 171 5.64 17.49 0.12
CA ASP A 171 6.70 17.48 1.12
C ASP A 171 6.54 18.60 2.18
N ALA A 172 7.48 18.68 3.12
CA ALA A 172 7.47 19.67 4.20
C ALA A 172 7.52 21.14 3.74
N LYS A 173 7.93 21.37 2.49
CA LYS A 173 8.04 22.68 1.86
C LYS A 173 6.89 22.93 0.86
N LEU A 174 5.86 22.07 0.86
CA LEU A 174 4.74 22.07 -0.09
C LEU A 174 5.14 21.82 -1.55
N ASN A 175 6.31 21.23 -1.80
CA ASN A 175 6.62 20.75 -3.15
C ASN A 175 5.87 19.45 -3.39
N ARG A 176 5.30 19.29 -4.58
CA ARG A 176 4.82 17.97 -5.03
C ARG A 176 6.03 17.12 -5.40
N VAL A 177 6.22 16.03 -4.67
CA VAL A 177 7.28 15.06 -4.91
C VAL A 177 6.67 13.74 -5.37
N ALA A 178 7.45 12.94 -6.10
CA ALA A 178 7.08 11.61 -6.55
C ALA A 178 8.18 10.62 -6.18
N ILE A 179 7.81 9.37 -5.90
CA ILE A 179 8.78 8.30 -5.62
C ILE A 179 8.72 7.29 -6.76
N THR A 180 9.77 7.27 -7.58
CA THR A 180 9.87 6.42 -8.76
C THR A 180 10.59 5.11 -8.50
N ASN A 181 11.37 4.99 -7.42
CA ASN A 181 12.08 3.77 -7.01
C ASN A 181 11.15 2.72 -6.38
N VAL A 182 9.84 2.96 -6.38
CA VAL A 182 8.81 1.96 -6.05
C VAL A 182 7.73 1.98 -7.12
N GLN A 183 7.46 0.80 -7.69
CA GLN A 183 6.48 0.63 -8.77
C GLN A 183 5.32 -0.23 -8.28
N GLN A 184 4.10 0.19 -8.61
CA GLN A 184 2.88 -0.53 -8.32
C GLN A 184 2.37 -1.21 -9.59
N VAL A 185 2.45 -2.54 -9.65
CA VAL A 185 2.11 -3.30 -10.87
C VAL A 185 1.15 -4.43 -10.53
N ALA A 186 -0.04 -4.41 -11.14
CA ALA A 186 -1.16 -5.29 -10.77
C ALA A 186 -1.43 -5.26 -9.25
N ASP A 187 -1.41 -6.39 -8.56
CA ASP A 187 -1.50 -6.53 -7.10
C ASP A 187 -0.16 -6.50 -6.37
N LEU A 188 0.93 -6.33 -7.10
CA LEU A 188 2.29 -6.38 -6.55
C LEU A 188 2.88 -4.98 -6.38
N ALA A 189 3.91 -4.90 -5.53
CA ALA A 189 4.78 -3.75 -5.40
C ALA A 189 6.22 -4.19 -5.67
N PHE A 190 6.99 -3.31 -6.31
CA PHE A 190 8.39 -3.55 -6.65
C PHE A 190 9.25 -2.42 -6.10
N TYR A 191 10.34 -2.78 -5.44
CA TYR A 191 11.33 -1.85 -4.88
C TYR A 191 12.60 -1.93 -5.73
N CYS A 192 13.05 -0.79 -6.24
CA CYS A 192 14.33 -0.73 -6.95
C CYS A 192 15.47 -0.66 -5.94
N LYS A 193 16.43 -1.58 -6.06
CA LYS A 193 17.68 -1.60 -5.30
C LYS A 193 18.82 -1.80 -6.28
N GLY A 194 19.67 -0.80 -6.44
CA GLY A 194 20.66 -0.75 -7.50
C GLY A 194 20.02 -0.97 -8.87
N ASN A 195 20.42 -2.04 -9.55
CA ASN A 195 19.95 -2.37 -10.89
C ASN A 195 18.87 -3.49 -10.92
N ILE A 196 18.19 -3.75 -9.79
CA ILE A 196 17.16 -4.79 -9.71
C ILE A 196 15.86 -4.30 -9.09
N TRP A 197 14.74 -4.64 -9.73
CA TRP A 197 13.40 -4.52 -9.17
C TRP A 197 13.07 -5.76 -8.34
N ILE A 198 12.75 -5.56 -7.06
CA ILE A 198 12.48 -6.65 -6.12
C ILE A 198 11.00 -6.62 -5.73
N ASP A 199 10.30 -7.72 -5.98
CA ASP A 199 8.94 -7.95 -5.49
C ASP A 199 8.86 -7.76 -3.97
N SER A 200 7.88 -7.01 -3.46
CA SER A 200 7.71 -6.71 -2.03
C SER A 200 7.63 -7.96 -1.15
N ARG A 201 7.16 -9.10 -1.70
CA ARG A 201 7.10 -10.40 -1.03
C ARG A 201 8.47 -11.06 -0.80
N LEU A 202 9.50 -10.51 -1.43
CA LEU A 202 10.90 -10.90 -1.29
C LEU A 202 11.74 -9.82 -0.60
N ALA A 203 11.23 -8.59 -0.53
CA ALA A 203 11.96 -7.44 -0.03
C ALA A 203 12.29 -7.52 1.47
N ASP A 204 11.45 -8.17 2.26
CA ASP A 204 11.65 -8.36 3.71
C ASP A 204 12.40 -9.66 4.08
N LYS A 205 12.82 -10.45 3.08
CA LYS A 205 13.53 -11.72 3.31
C LYS A 205 15.03 -11.49 3.41
N ASN A 206 15.67 -12.21 4.33
CA ASN A 206 17.10 -12.12 4.62
C ASN A 206 17.96 -12.19 3.33
N LYS A 207 18.97 -11.31 3.26
CA LYS A 207 19.89 -11.22 2.11
C LYS A 207 20.60 -12.55 1.80
N ASN A 208 20.79 -13.40 2.80
CA ASN A 208 21.48 -14.69 2.63
C ASN A 208 20.66 -15.75 1.88
N GLU A 209 19.35 -15.55 1.66
CA GLU A 209 18.52 -16.44 0.85
C GLU A 209 18.35 -15.95 -0.61
N GLN A 210 19.12 -14.94 -1.04
CA GLN A 210 18.88 -14.20 -2.28
C GLN A 210 19.18 -14.92 -3.58
N GLN A 211 19.80 -16.11 -3.58
CA GLN A 211 20.07 -16.77 -4.84
C GLN A 211 18.76 -17.12 -5.55
N PRO A 212 18.60 -16.69 -6.82
CA PRO A 212 17.42 -17.05 -7.57
C PRO A 212 17.42 -18.57 -7.79
N ALA A 213 16.26 -19.19 -7.62
CA ALA A 213 16.12 -20.61 -7.95
C ALA A 213 16.24 -20.83 -9.46
N ARG A 214 15.92 -19.80 -10.25
CA ARG A 214 15.98 -19.81 -11.72
C ARG A 214 16.27 -18.41 -12.24
N GLU A 215 17.07 -18.34 -13.30
CA GLU A 215 17.29 -17.13 -14.11
C GLU A 215 16.61 -17.32 -15.47
N ILE A 216 15.94 -16.28 -15.95
CA ILE A 216 15.20 -16.28 -17.21
C ILE A 216 15.62 -15.05 -18.01
N GLU A 217 16.15 -15.28 -19.21
CA GLU A 217 16.50 -14.22 -20.15
C GLU A 217 15.25 -13.63 -20.80
N PHE A 218 15.16 -12.30 -20.87
CA PHE A 218 14.07 -11.61 -21.57
C PHE A 218 13.97 -12.08 -23.02
N GLY A 219 12.73 -12.28 -23.51
CA GLY A 219 12.47 -12.72 -24.89
C GLY A 219 12.71 -14.21 -25.15
N SER A 220 13.27 -14.97 -24.21
CA SER A 220 13.41 -16.43 -24.32
C SER A 220 12.06 -17.16 -24.34
N GLU A 221 12.06 -18.45 -24.72
CA GLU A 221 10.85 -19.27 -24.64
C GLU A 221 10.31 -19.37 -23.21
N GLN A 222 11.21 -19.52 -22.23
CA GLN A 222 10.87 -19.55 -20.80
C GLN A 222 10.24 -18.22 -20.34
N PHE A 223 10.73 -17.09 -20.86
CA PHE A 223 10.11 -15.78 -20.62
C PHE A 223 8.69 -15.73 -21.19
N MET A 224 8.47 -16.20 -22.42
CA MET A 224 7.13 -16.20 -23.04
C MET A 224 6.15 -17.11 -22.30
N GLN A 225 6.62 -18.26 -21.80
CA GLN A 225 5.84 -19.15 -20.94
C GLN A 225 5.47 -18.45 -19.61
N LEU A 226 6.43 -17.79 -18.97
CA LEU A 226 6.21 -17.02 -17.74
C LEU A 226 5.22 -15.86 -17.97
N ALA A 227 5.39 -15.08 -19.04
CA ALA A 227 4.52 -13.97 -19.38
C ALA A 227 3.07 -14.41 -19.58
N ARG A 228 2.83 -15.52 -20.31
CA ARG A 228 1.49 -16.11 -20.47
C ARG A 228 0.89 -16.54 -19.13
N LYS A 229 1.68 -17.17 -18.27
CA LYS A 229 1.26 -17.58 -16.93
C LYS A 229 0.88 -16.40 -16.04
N LEU A 230 1.65 -15.31 -16.11
CA LEU A 230 1.34 -14.08 -15.39
C LEU A 230 0.12 -13.38 -15.98
N ALA A 231 -0.05 -13.38 -17.30
CA ALA A 231 -1.22 -12.83 -17.99
C ALA A 231 -2.54 -13.52 -17.58
N ALA A 232 -2.52 -14.84 -17.39
CA ALA A 232 -3.68 -15.59 -16.87
C ALA A 232 -4.13 -15.09 -15.47
N LYS A 233 -3.20 -14.50 -14.70
CA LYS A 233 -3.44 -13.86 -13.40
C LYS A 233 -3.53 -12.33 -13.48
N GLY A 234 -3.50 -11.72 -14.66
CA GLY A 234 -3.48 -10.26 -14.83
C GLY A 234 -2.22 -9.57 -14.28
N ARG A 235 -1.10 -10.30 -14.22
CA ARG A 235 0.19 -9.85 -13.66
C ARG A 235 1.29 -9.67 -14.73
N GLN A 236 0.97 -9.75 -16.03
CA GLN A 236 1.97 -9.70 -17.10
C GLN A 236 2.86 -8.44 -17.09
N GLY A 237 2.39 -7.32 -16.54
CA GLY A 237 3.22 -6.13 -16.39
C GLY A 237 4.40 -6.31 -15.42
N SER A 238 4.39 -7.34 -14.57
CA SER A 238 5.43 -7.58 -13.56
C SER A 238 6.76 -8.06 -14.14
N VAL A 239 6.85 -8.24 -15.46
CA VAL A 239 8.07 -8.62 -16.19
C VAL A 239 8.41 -7.62 -17.30
N ALA A 240 7.82 -6.42 -17.26
CA ALA A 240 7.97 -5.38 -18.28
C ALA A 240 8.90 -4.23 -17.82
N PHE A 241 9.84 -4.51 -16.93
CA PHE A 241 10.82 -3.54 -16.45
C PHE A 241 12.03 -3.45 -17.40
N ASP A 242 12.67 -2.30 -17.39
CA ASP A 242 13.92 -2.00 -18.11
C ASP A 242 15.18 -2.53 -17.40
N ARG A 243 15.01 -3.11 -16.22
CA ARG A 243 16.06 -3.65 -15.35
C ARG A 243 15.74 -5.06 -14.90
N ASP A 244 16.74 -5.75 -14.37
CA ASP A 244 16.57 -7.08 -13.80
C ASP A 244 15.41 -7.08 -12.79
N THR A 245 14.65 -8.16 -12.74
CA THR A 245 13.48 -8.26 -11.86
C THR A 245 13.52 -9.55 -11.07
N LEU A 246 13.57 -9.45 -9.75
CA LEU A 246 13.42 -10.59 -8.85
C LEU A 246 11.95 -10.74 -8.44
N LEU A 247 11.32 -11.80 -8.94
CA LEU A 247 9.89 -12.06 -8.79
C LEU A 247 9.63 -13.36 -8.01
N LEU A 248 8.62 -13.36 -7.14
CA LEU A 248 8.15 -14.59 -6.50
C LEU A 248 7.10 -15.28 -7.39
N VAL A 249 7.47 -16.42 -7.97
CA VAL A 249 6.63 -17.22 -8.87
C VAL A 249 6.45 -18.61 -8.27
N ASP A 250 5.21 -18.96 -7.90
CA ASP A 250 4.85 -20.26 -7.30
C ASP A 250 5.80 -20.70 -6.17
N GLY A 251 6.08 -19.78 -5.23
CA GLY A 251 6.95 -20.04 -4.08
C GLY A 251 8.46 -19.91 -4.37
N HIS A 252 8.86 -19.79 -5.63
CA HIS A 252 10.26 -19.73 -6.03
C HIS A 252 10.69 -18.32 -6.43
N ARG A 253 11.94 -17.97 -6.10
CA ARG A 253 12.59 -16.72 -6.53
C ARG A 253 13.03 -16.90 -7.98
N VAL A 254 12.51 -16.08 -8.88
CA VAL A 254 12.86 -16.10 -10.30
C VAL A 254 13.48 -14.74 -10.65
N LEU A 255 14.72 -14.76 -11.12
CA LEU A 255 15.37 -13.58 -11.67
C LEU A 255 15.06 -13.50 -13.17
N ILE A 256 14.38 -12.44 -13.60
CA ILE A 256 14.27 -12.09 -15.00
C ILE A 256 15.40 -11.12 -15.34
N LYS A 257 16.26 -11.49 -16.28
CA LYS A 257 17.31 -10.62 -16.81
C LYS A 257 16.70 -9.60 -17.77
N ALA A 258 17.07 -8.32 -17.64
CA ALA A 258 16.61 -7.27 -18.53
C ALA A 258 16.99 -7.53 -20.00
N PRO A 259 16.27 -6.94 -20.98
CA PRO A 259 16.74 -6.91 -22.35
C PRO A 259 18.17 -6.36 -22.41
N LYS A 260 19.04 -7.02 -23.19
CA LYS A 260 20.35 -6.45 -23.49
C LYS A 260 20.13 -5.19 -24.35
N PRO A 261 20.85 -4.08 -24.08
CA PRO A 261 20.75 -2.85 -24.86
C PRO A 261 21.16 -3.06 -26.32
#